data_AF-A0A519VJQ6-F1
#
_entry.id   AF-A0A519VJQ6-F1
#
_cell.length_a   1.000
_cell.length_b   1.000
_cell.length_c   1.000
_cell.angle_alpha   90.00
_cell.angle_beta   90.00
_cell.angle_gamma   90.00
#
_symmetry.space_group_name_H-M   'P 1'
#
loop_
_entity.id
_entity.type
_entity.pdbx_description
1 polymer ?
#
loop_
_entity_poly.entity_id
_entity_poly.type
_entity_poly.pdbx_seq_one_letter_code
_entity_poly.pdbx_strand_id
1 'polypeptide(L)'
;MRILATYVLLLSLLAGCGAKEASLDKDQAAPTKTAGEAAEKAAPDRVTLTTAEQQVGGVRLGALTQRPMSGGLKVNGVLDVPPENLVSVSAPLGGFVDRTDLLQGSRVRAGQVLAVIRNPDFVQLQQDYLEARS
;
A
#
# COMPACT_ATOMS: atom_id res chain seq x y z
N MET A 1 -32.01 1.83 14.61
CA MET A 1 -31.85 3.26 14.94
C MET A 1 -30.56 3.89 14.42
N ARG A 2 -29.34 3.44 14.79
CA ARG A 2 -28.08 4.11 14.35
C ARG A 2 -27.94 4.28 12.83
N ILE A 3 -28.27 3.26 12.03
CA ILE A 3 -28.25 3.30 10.55
C ILE A 3 -29.31 4.27 9.95
N LEU A 4 -30.43 4.46 10.65
CA LEU A 4 -31.47 5.41 10.22
C LEU A 4 -30.98 6.86 10.43
N ALA A 5 -30.33 7.12 11.58
CA ALA A 5 -29.76 8.42 11.90
C ALA A 5 -28.63 8.81 10.93
N THR A 6 -27.79 7.86 10.50
CA THR A 6 -26.75 8.14 9.49
C THR A 6 -27.34 8.46 8.11
N TYR A 7 -28.45 7.84 7.72
CA TYR A 7 -29.13 8.17 6.45
C TYR A 7 -29.79 9.55 6.49
N VAL A 8 -30.40 9.94 7.61
CA VAL A 8 -30.98 11.28 7.79
C VAL A 8 -29.89 12.37 7.76
N LEU A 9 -28.73 12.11 8.38
CA LEU A 9 -27.58 13.01 8.33
C LEU A 9 -26.96 13.13 6.93
N LEU A 10 -26.95 12.05 6.15
CA LEU A 10 -26.45 12.07 4.77
C LEU A 10 -27.39 12.87 3.84
N LEU A 11 -28.70 12.73 4.03
CA LEU A 11 -29.71 13.39 3.20
C LEU A 11 -29.72 14.91 3.37
N SER A 12 -29.40 15.42 4.57
CA SER A 12 -29.33 16.88 4.83
C SER A 12 -28.13 17.57 4.17
N LEU A 13 -27.06 16.86 3.81
CA LEU A 13 -25.90 17.45 3.13
C LEU A 13 -26.13 17.72 1.63
N LEU A 14 -27.06 17.02 0.97
CA LEU A 14 -27.25 17.15 -0.49
C LEU A 14 -28.22 18.28 -0.90
N ALA A 15 -28.91 18.91 0.05
CA ALA A 15 -29.79 20.06 -0.23
C ALA A 15 -29.04 21.42 -0.29
N GLY A 16 -27.71 21.41 -0.11
CA GLY A 16 -26.90 22.59 0.16
C GLY A 16 -26.10 23.17 -1.01
N CYS A 17 -26.68 23.32 -2.21
CA CYS A 17 -26.12 24.25 -3.22
C CYS A 17 -27.15 24.60 -4.31
N GLY A 18 -27.26 25.89 -4.68
CA GLY A 18 -28.19 26.35 -5.72
C GLY A 18 -27.66 27.54 -6.53
N ALA A 19 -28.00 27.56 -7.82
CA ALA A 19 -27.75 28.60 -8.85
C ALA A 19 -26.26 28.93 -9.15
N LYS A 20 -25.79 29.15 -10.38
CA LYS A 20 -26.35 30.03 -11.44
C LYS A 20 -25.60 29.85 -12.79
N GLU A 21 -26.30 30.13 -13.90
CA GLU A 21 -25.96 30.47 -15.32
C GLU A 21 -24.46 30.55 -15.75
N ALA A 22 -23.96 30.10 -16.92
CA ALA A 22 -24.42 29.92 -18.32
C ALA A 22 -23.87 30.97 -19.34
N SER A 23 -22.90 30.56 -20.19
CA SER A 23 -22.43 31.14 -21.47
C SER A 23 -21.31 30.21 -22.03
N LEU A 24 -21.16 29.75 -23.29
CA LEU A 24 -21.37 30.28 -24.66
C LEU A 24 -20.52 31.54 -24.96
N ASP A 25 -19.74 31.69 -26.05
CA ASP A 25 -19.44 30.87 -27.24
C ASP A 25 -18.17 31.45 -27.95
N LYS A 26 -17.62 30.73 -28.95
CA LYS A 26 -16.91 31.20 -30.17
C LYS A 26 -15.47 31.78 -30.22
N ASP A 27 -14.64 31.01 -30.95
CA ASP A 27 -13.94 31.30 -32.22
C ASP A 27 -13.10 32.58 -32.49
N GLN A 28 -11.90 32.34 -33.05
CA GLN A 28 -11.25 32.94 -34.25
C GLN A 28 -11.18 34.49 -34.39
N ALA A 29 -10.07 35.12 -34.80
CA ALA A 29 -9.23 34.80 -35.96
C ALA A 29 -7.92 35.64 -35.99
N ALA A 30 -6.93 35.22 -36.80
CA ALA A 30 -5.84 36.07 -37.31
C ALA A 30 -6.31 36.85 -38.57
N PRO A 31 -5.58 37.85 -39.16
CA PRO A 31 -4.20 37.77 -39.71
C PRO A 31 -3.34 39.02 -39.27
N THR A 32 -2.23 39.48 -39.87
CA THR A 32 -1.58 39.29 -41.19
C THR A 32 -0.04 39.48 -41.12
N LYS A 33 0.64 39.06 -42.20
CA LYS A 33 2.08 39.21 -42.54
C LYS A 33 2.60 40.67 -42.52
N THR A 34 3.92 40.82 -42.30
CA THR A 34 4.85 41.54 -43.21
C THR A 34 6.28 41.01 -42.97
N ALA A 35 7.05 40.83 -44.04
CA ALA A 35 8.42 40.30 -43.96
C ALA A 35 9.43 41.45 -43.78
N GLY A 36 10.39 41.27 -42.87
CA GLY A 36 11.56 42.13 -42.70
C GLY A 36 12.79 41.24 -42.53
N GLU A 37 13.72 41.33 -43.47
CA GLU A 37 14.90 40.48 -43.54
C GLU A 37 15.95 40.99 -42.54
N ALA A 38 16.05 40.31 -41.40
CA ALA A 38 17.08 40.55 -40.40
C ALA A 38 17.98 39.32 -40.32
N ALA A 39 19.26 39.48 -40.69
CA ALA A 39 20.27 38.45 -40.49
C ALA A 39 20.56 38.31 -38.99
N GLU A 40 19.76 37.47 -38.32
CA GLU A 40 19.87 37.24 -36.88
C GLU A 40 21.16 36.49 -36.55
N LYS A 41 21.94 37.06 -35.64
CA LYS A 41 23.26 36.56 -35.26
C LYS A 41 23.09 35.22 -34.53
N ALA A 42 23.42 34.11 -35.19
CA ALA A 42 23.20 32.77 -34.66
C ALA A 42 23.83 32.59 -33.27
N ALA A 43 23.00 32.30 -32.27
CA ALA A 43 23.45 31.84 -30.97
C ALA A 43 24.07 30.43 -31.11
N PRO A 44 25.12 30.08 -30.35
CA PRO A 44 25.88 28.84 -30.57
C PRO A 44 25.05 27.56 -30.46
N ASP A 45 23.94 27.59 -29.70
CA ASP A 45 23.06 26.44 -29.47
C ASP A 45 21.79 26.44 -30.35
N ARG A 46 21.66 27.34 -31.34
CA ARG A 46 20.45 27.47 -32.17
C ARG A 46 20.74 27.28 -33.66
N VAL A 47 20.37 26.11 -34.18
CA VAL A 47 20.38 25.80 -35.61
C VAL A 47 19.04 26.16 -36.24
N THR A 48 19.07 26.91 -37.34
CA THR A 48 17.90 27.28 -38.15
C THR A 48 17.92 26.53 -39.48
N LEU A 49 16.79 25.93 -39.88
CA LEU A 49 16.63 25.22 -41.15
C LEU A 49 15.59 25.91 -42.03
N THR A 50 15.86 26.02 -43.33
CA THR A 50 14.88 26.53 -44.30
C THR A 50 13.74 25.54 -44.52
N THR A 51 12.60 26.03 -45.04
CA THR A 51 11.41 25.20 -45.30
C THR A 51 11.69 24.04 -46.27
N ALA A 52 12.59 24.23 -47.24
CA ALA A 52 13.00 23.16 -48.17
C ALA A 52 13.79 22.06 -47.47
N GLU A 53 14.76 22.42 -46.62
CA GLU A 53 15.56 21.47 -45.84
C GLU A 53 14.72 20.67 -44.85
N GLN A 54 13.74 21.32 -44.18
CA GLN A 54 12.80 20.64 -43.29
C GLN A 54 11.93 19.61 -44.02
N GLN A 55 11.50 19.92 -45.25
CA GLN A 55 10.69 19.02 -46.08
C GLN A 55 11.51 17.83 -46.60
N VAL A 56 12.73 18.06 -47.10
CA VAL A 56 13.65 16.99 -47.53
C VAL A 56 14.08 16.11 -46.35
N GLY A 57 14.31 16.69 -45.18
CA GLY A 57 14.65 15.97 -43.95
C GLY A 57 13.48 15.22 -43.28
N GLY A 58 12.25 15.36 -43.78
CA GLY A 58 11.07 14.66 -43.26
C GLY A 58 10.73 14.97 -41.79
N VAL A 59 11.13 16.15 -41.29
CA VAL A 59 11.03 16.50 -39.86
C VAL A 59 9.58 16.59 -39.42
N ARG A 60 9.22 15.85 -38.36
CA ARG A 60 7.87 15.85 -37.77
C ARG A 60 7.92 16.38 -36.35
N LEU A 61 7.12 17.41 -36.09
CA LEU A 61 6.89 17.95 -34.75
C LEU A 61 5.73 17.20 -34.09
N GLY A 62 5.92 16.78 -32.84
CA GLY A 62 4.89 16.16 -32.01
C GLY A 62 4.66 16.98 -30.73
N ALA A 63 3.41 17.07 -30.29
CA ALA A 63 3.10 17.70 -29.01
C ALA A 63 3.62 16.86 -27.84
N LEU A 64 4.18 17.52 -26.82
CA LEU A 64 4.63 16.86 -25.61
C LEU A 64 3.41 16.29 -24.85
N THR A 65 3.38 14.98 -24.63
CA THR A 65 2.26 14.29 -23.99
C THR A 65 2.77 13.46 -22.82
N GLN A 66 2.25 13.70 -21.61
CA GLN A 66 2.45 12.78 -20.50
C GLN A 66 1.66 11.50 -20.75
N ARG A 67 2.31 10.35 -20.59
CA ARG A 67 1.68 9.03 -20.71
C ARG A 67 2.03 8.21 -19.48
N PRO A 68 1.07 7.48 -18.87
CA PRO A 68 1.39 6.55 -17.80
C PRO A 68 2.26 5.42 -18.35
N MET A 69 3.53 5.38 -17.94
CA MET A 69 4.41 4.25 -18.25
C MET A 69 4.13 3.12 -17.27
N SER A 70 3.20 2.24 -17.62
CA SER A 70 2.85 1.04 -16.86
C SER A 70 3.91 -0.06 -17.00
N GLY A 71 5.14 0.23 -16.58
CA GLY A 71 6.20 -0.75 -16.39
C GLY A 71 6.03 -1.47 -15.06
N GLY A 72 5.35 -2.62 -15.07
CA GLY A 72 5.22 -3.46 -13.87
C GLY A 72 6.55 -4.12 -13.50
N LEU A 73 7.16 -3.70 -12.38
CA LEU A 73 8.38 -4.33 -11.87
C LEU A 73 8.05 -5.67 -11.20
N LYS A 74 8.46 -6.78 -11.82
CA LYS A 74 8.39 -8.10 -11.18
C LYS A 74 9.44 -8.19 -10.08
N VAL A 75 8.98 -8.37 -8.84
CA VAL A 75 9.82 -8.63 -7.68
C VAL A 75 9.42 -9.95 -7.03
N ASN A 76 10.40 -10.66 -6.47
CA ASN A 76 10.15 -11.81 -5.61
C ASN A 76 10.01 -11.32 -4.17
N GLY A 77 9.07 -11.87 -3.41
CA GLY A 77 8.89 -11.61 -1.98
C GLY A 77 8.87 -12.91 -1.19
N VAL A 78 9.24 -12.83 0.08
CA VAL A 78 9.06 -13.92 1.06
C VAL A 78 7.92 -13.54 2.00
N LEU A 79 7.09 -14.52 2.35
CA LEU A 79 6.10 -14.38 3.41
C LEU A 79 6.76 -14.85 4.72
N ASP A 80 7.00 -13.93 5.64
CA ASP A 80 7.46 -14.24 6.99
C ASP A 80 6.32 -14.03 8.00
N VAL A 81 6.36 -14.75 9.12
CA VAL A 81 5.37 -14.62 10.18
C VAL A 81 5.82 -13.49 11.11
N PRO A 82 5.02 -12.43 11.32
CA PRO A 82 5.42 -11.35 12.23
C PRO A 82 5.65 -11.91 13.64
N PRO A 83 6.72 -11.48 14.34
CA PRO A 83 7.16 -12.09 15.60
C PRO A 83 6.11 -12.01 16.72
N GLU A 84 5.18 -11.06 16.61
CA GLU A 84 4.05 -10.84 17.51
C GLU A 84 3.11 -12.05 17.64
N ASN A 85 3.12 -12.97 16.67
CA ASN A 85 2.28 -14.17 16.67
C ASN A 85 3.05 -15.48 16.97
N LEU A 86 4.35 -15.39 17.32
CA LEU A 86 5.17 -16.55 17.68
C LEU A 86 5.29 -16.66 19.20
N VAL A 87 4.80 -17.76 19.77
CA VAL A 87 4.87 -18.03 21.22
C VAL A 87 5.60 -19.35 21.45
N SER A 88 6.66 -19.31 22.25
CA SER A 88 7.34 -20.50 22.77
C SER A 88 6.84 -20.79 24.19
N VAL A 89 6.38 -22.02 24.44
CA VAL A 89 5.86 -22.45 25.74
C VAL A 89 6.81 -23.50 26.32
N SER A 90 7.34 -23.22 27.51
CA SER A 90 8.18 -24.13 28.28
C SER A 90 7.47 -24.59 29.56
N ALA A 91 7.83 -25.77 30.06
CA ALA A 91 7.38 -26.25 31.35
C ALA A 91 8.19 -25.56 32.48
N PRO A 92 7.55 -25.11 33.58
CA PRO A 92 8.24 -24.43 34.68
C PRO A 92 9.13 -25.39 35.50
N LEU A 93 8.77 -26.67 35.51
CA LEU A 93 9.56 -27.78 36.04
C LEU A 93 9.71 -28.82 34.92
N GLY A 94 10.86 -29.50 34.88
CA GLY A 94 11.07 -30.64 33.98
C GLY A 94 10.15 -31.82 34.31
N GLY A 95 10.28 -32.93 33.60
CA GLY A 95 9.53 -34.15 33.88
C GLY A 95 9.27 -34.97 32.63
N PHE A 96 8.46 -36.03 32.78
CA PHE A 96 8.07 -36.91 31.70
C PHE A 96 6.72 -36.48 31.11
N VAL A 97 6.60 -36.50 29.78
CA VAL A 97 5.31 -36.30 29.11
C VAL A 97 4.44 -37.53 29.34
N ASP A 98 3.32 -37.34 30.03
CA ASP A 98 2.36 -38.39 30.37
C ASP A 98 1.36 -38.62 29.22
N ARG A 99 0.88 -37.53 28.63
CA ARG A 99 0.00 -37.55 27.46
C ARG A 99 0.08 -36.26 26.64
N THR A 100 -0.12 -36.40 25.34
CA THR A 100 -0.38 -35.29 24.41
C THR A 100 -1.43 -35.78 23.41
N ASP A 101 -2.46 -34.96 23.17
CA ASP A 101 -3.51 -35.23 22.19
C ASP A 101 -3.20 -34.53 20.85
N LEU A 102 -1.99 -33.96 20.71
CA LEU A 102 -1.59 -33.07 19.60
C LEU A 102 -0.43 -33.65 18.79
N LEU A 103 -0.60 -33.65 17.47
CA LEU A 103 0.46 -33.91 16.50
C LEU A 103 1.10 -32.60 16.03
N GLN A 104 2.32 -32.67 15.51
CA GLN A 104 3.00 -31.53 14.91
C GLN A 104 2.16 -30.96 13.73
N GLY A 105 2.04 -29.63 13.65
CA GLY A 105 1.18 -28.96 12.68
C GLY A 105 -0.32 -28.89 13.05
N SER A 106 -0.75 -29.48 14.18
CA SER A 106 -2.13 -29.34 14.66
C SER A 106 -2.46 -27.89 15.01
N ARG A 107 -3.65 -27.41 14.62
CA ARG A 107 -4.15 -26.09 15.02
C ARG A 107 -4.59 -26.10 16.48
N VAL A 108 -3.96 -25.26 17.29
CA VAL A 108 -4.31 -25.03 18.71
C VAL A 108 -5.07 -23.72 18.90
N ARG A 109 -5.74 -23.57 20.05
CA ARG A 109 -6.41 -22.34 20.50
C ARG A 109 -5.88 -21.89 21.85
N ALA A 110 -6.01 -20.59 22.17
CA ALA A 110 -5.68 -20.08 23.51
C ALA A 110 -6.47 -20.84 24.60
N GLY A 111 -5.78 -21.25 25.67
CA GLY A 111 -6.36 -22.06 26.75
C GLY A 111 -6.46 -23.57 26.48
N GLN A 112 -6.06 -24.05 25.30
CA GLN A 112 -6.01 -25.49 25.02
C GLN A 112 -4.82 -26.16 25.71
N VAL A 113 -5.05 -27.31 26.35
CA VAL A 113 -3.99 -28.14 26.93
C VAL A 113 -3.10 -28.69 25.81
N LEU A 114 -1.79 -28.45 25.90
CA LEU A 114 -0.81 -28.90 24.90
C LEU A 114 -0.26 -30.29 25.22
N ALA A 115 0.13 -30.50 26.48
CA ALA A 115 0.60 -31.78 27.00
C ALA A 115 0.38 -31.80 28.52
N VAL A 116 0.34 -33.00 29.11
CA VAL A 116 0.40 -33.21 30.57
C VAL A 116 1.77 -33.76 30.92
N ILE A 117 2.43 -33.14 31.89
CA ILE A 117 3.78 -33.49 32.34
C ILE A 117 3.68 -34.00 33.78
N ARG A 118 4.38 -35.10 34.07
CA ARG A 118 4.52 -35.68 35.41
C ARG A 118 5.96 -35.53 35.88
N ASN A 119 6.16 -34.84 37.00
CA ASN A 119 7.45 -34.68 37.66
C ASN A 119 7.40 -35.39 39.03
N PRO A 120 8.29 -36.37 39.32
CA PRO A 120 8.34 -37.04 40.62
C PRO A 120 8.91 -36.13 41.73
N ASP A 121 9.92 -35.33 41.43
CA ASP A 121 10.58 -34.38 42.34
C ASP A 121 9.60 -33.31 42.89
N PHE A 122 8.55 -32.99 42.13
CA PHE A 122 7.47 -32.11 42.60
C PHE A 122 6.69 -32.70 43.78
N VAL A 123 6.70 -34.02 43.98
CA VAL A 123 6.12 -34.66 45.18
C VAL A 123 7.04 -34.45 46.38
N GLN A 124 8.37 -34.46 46.19
CA GLN A 124 9.34 -34.12 47.24
C GLN A 124 9.12 -32.69 47.73
N LEU A 125 9.09 -31.72 46.81
CA LEU A 125 8.91 -30.30 47.11
C LEU A 125 7.60 -30.01 47.89
N GLN A 126 6.53 -30.76 47.62
CA GLN A 126 5.27 -30.65 48.35
C GLN A 126 5.36 -31.19 49.78
N GLN A 127 6.11 -32.27 50.01
CA GLN A 127 6.35 -32.80 51.36
C GLN A 127 7.19 -31.81 52.17
N ASP A 128 8.32 -31.36 51.62
CA ASP A 128 9.21 -30.38 52.26
C ASP A 128 8.46 -29.08 52.65
N TYR A 129 7.56 -28.60 51.78
CA TYR A 129 6.71 -27.43 52.07
C TYR A 129 5.69 -27.67 53.19
N LEU A 130 5.13 -28.87 53.30
CA LEU A 130 4.19 -29.21 54.36
C LEU A 130 4.89 -29.35 55.71
N GLU A 131 6.08 -29.96 55.74
CA GLU A 131 6.92 -30.10 56.94
C GLU A 131 7.46 -28.74 57.42
N ALA A 132 7.91 -27.87 56.51
CA ALA A 132 8.40 -26.53 56.86
C ALA A 132 7.30 -25.55 57.32
N ARG A 133 6.02 -25.94 57.22
CA ARG A 133 4.85 -25.12 57.58
C ARG A 133 4.25 -25.50 58.95
N SER A 134 4.57 -26.69 59.48
CA SER A 134 4.11 -27.19 60.78
C SER A 134 5.04 -26.80 61.93
#